data_AF-A0A965Y9R6-F1
#
_entry.id   AF-A0A965Y9R6-F1
#
_cell.length_a   1.000
_cell.length_b   1.000
_cell.length_c   1.000
_cell.angle_alpha   90.00
_cell.angle_beta   90.00
_cell.angle_gamma   90.00
#
_symmetry.space_group_name_H-M   'P 1'
#
loop_
_entity.id
_entity.type
_entity.pdbx_description
1 polymer ?
#
loop_
_entity_poly.entity_id
_entity_poly.type
_entity_poly.pdbx_seq_one_letter_code
_entity_poly.pdbx_strand_id
1 'polypeptide(L)'
;MAKKVTLSVPDDLHEKMDKWRSSINFSKVFQKTIISIISKKEGFNKRLNEDADFLNILSRLKKEKQDLEEKYIQLGKKLGFEWSKAAHYSDLIYALKLNPKKDLTKDERLGSYFNEIISKDPYLKAKKIIDEKNNDIFKLISGWKESVNDFWQNIKDKL
;
A
#
# COMPACT_ATOMS: atom_id res chain seq x y z
N MET A 1 -42.47 7.00 -11.13
CA MET A 1 -42.54 7.83 -9.91
C MET A 1 -41.17 8.45 -9.66
N ALA A 2 -41.09 9.76 -9.47
CA ALA A 2 -39.82 10.44 -9.17
C ALA A 2 -39.71 10.70 -7.67
N LYS A 3 -38.57 10.34 -7.06
CA LYS A 3 -38.26 10.66 -5.66
C LYS A 3 -37.30 11.86 -5.63
N LYS A 4 -37.56 12.84 -4.75
CA LYS A 4 -36.66 13.98 -4.56
C LYS A 4 -35.42 13.52 -3.79
N VAL A 5 -34.25 13.97 -4.26
CA VAL A 5 -32.95 13.71 -3.64
C VAL A 5 -32.25 15.06 -3.49
N THR A 6 -31.76 15.35 -2.28
CA THR A 6 -30.97 16.57 -1.99
C THR A 6 -29.49 16.24 -2.15
N LEU A 7 -28.74 17.11 -2.82
CA LEU A 7 -27.31 16.91 -3.12
C LEU A 7 -26.53 18.15 -2.66
N SER A 8 -25.39 17.91 -2.03
CA SER A 8 -24.41 18.97 -1.75
C SER A 8 -23.51 19.15 -2.96
N VAL A 9 -23.30 20.40 -3.36
CA VAL A 9 -22.42 20.77 -4.48
C VAL A 9 -21.44 21.86 -4.02
N PRO A 10 -20.21 21.91 -4.55
CA PRO A 10 -19.27 23.01 -4.27
C PRO A 10 -19.85 24.37 -4.68
N ASP A 11 -19.51 25.43 -3.94
CA ASP A 11 -20.07 26.77 -4.14
C ASP A 11 -19.86 27.29 -5.58
N ASP A 12 -18.67 27.09 -6.15
CA ASP A 12 -18.35 27.45 -7.54
C ASP A 12 -19.26 26.77 -8.57
N LEU A 13 -19.67 25.52 -8.29
CA LEU A 13 -20.57 24.77 -9.17
C LEU A 13 -22.01 25.25 -8.98
N HIS A 14 -22.40 25.58 -7.74
CA HIS A 14 -23.72 26.14 -7.44
C HIS A 14 -23.95 27.47 -8.17
N GLU A 15 -22.98 28.40 -8.13
CA GLU A 15 -23.07 29.68 -8.83
C GLU A 15 -23.21 29.51 -10.36
N LYS A 16 -22.47 28.55 -10.93
CA LYS A 16 -22.60 28.21 -12.36
C LYS A 16 -23.95 27.57 -12.66
N MET A 17 -24.47 26.72 -11.78
CA MET A 17 -25.78 26.11 -11.98
C MET A 17 -26.90 27.15 -11.97
N ASP A 18 -26.87 28.12 -11.05
CA ASP A 18 -27.89 29.17 -10.98
C ASP A 18 -27.88 30.07 -12.22
N LYS A 19 -26.70 30.41 -12.76
CA LYS A 19 -26.57 31.18 -14.02
C LYS A 19 -27.21 30.52 -15.23
N TRP A 20 -27.25 29.19 -15.28
CA TRP A 20 -27.73 28.41 -16.43
C TRP A 20 -29.05 27.69 -16.18
N ARG A 21 -29.73 27.99 -15.07
CA ARG A 21 -30.93 27.30 -14.58
C ARG A 21 -32.15 27.39 -15.49
N SER A 22 -32.29 28.49 -16.24
CA SER A 22 -33.36 28.67 -17.23
C SER A 22 -33.11 27.88 -18.52
N SER A 23 -31.86 27.52 -18.81
CA SER A 23 -31.46 26.91 -20.08
C SER A 23 -31.18 25.41 -19.98
N ILE A 24 -30.94 24.87 -18.77
CA ILE A 24 -30.54 23.48 -18.57
C ILE A 24 -31.49 22.76 -17.60
N ASN A 25 -32.01 21.61 -18.03
CA ASN A 25 -32.72 20.70 -17.14
C ASN A 25 -31.72 19.82 -16.38
N PHE A 26 -31.22 20.32 -15.25
CA PHE A 26 -30.25 19.63 -14.41
C PHE A 26 -30.74 18.27 -13.91
N SER A 27 -32.04 18.13 -13.64
CA SER A 27 -32.60 16.84 -13.22
C SER A 27 -32.43 15.78 -14.31
N LYS A 28 -32.68 16.13 -15.58
CA LYS A 28 -32.51 15.22 -16.72
C LYS A 28 -31.04 14.90 -16.99
N VAL A 29 -30.16 15.88 -16.86
CA VAL A 29 -28.70 15.68 -17.00
C VAL A 29 -28.19 14.76 -15.90
N PHE A 30 -28.55 15.04 -14.64
CA PHE A 30 -28.17 14.22 -13.50
C PHE A 30 -28.67 12.78 -13.64
N GLN A 31 -29.94 12.58 -13.99
CA GLN A 31 -30.50 11.25 -14.22
C GLN A 31 -29.75 10.49 -15.30
N LYS A 32 -29.48 11.11 -16.47
CA LYS A 32 -28.71 10.47 -17.54
C LYS A 32 -27.31 10.07 -17.10
N THR A 33 -26.62 10.96 -16.40
CA THR A 33 -25.25 10.72 -15.91
C THR A 33 -25.23 9.61 -14.88
N ILE A 34 -26.14 9.64 -13.90
CA ILE A 34 -26.24 8.62 -12.85
C ILE A 34 -26.61 7.25 -13.44
N ILE A 35 -27.58 7.18 -14.35
CA ILE A 35 -27.91 5.93 -15.06
C ILE A 35 -26.68 5.40 -15.79
N SER A 36 -25.95 6.25 -16.52
CA SER A 36 -24.73 5.82 -17.22
C SER A 36 -23.65 5.29 -16.27
N ILE A 37 -23.43 5.98 -15.14
CA ILE A 37 -22.45 5.55 -14.13
C ILE A 37 -22.87 4.22 -13.50
N ILE A 38 -24.15 4.08 -13.13
CA ILE A 38 -24.69 2.86 -12.53
C ILE A 38 -24.57 1.70 -13.52
N SER A 39 -25.05 1.85 -14.76
CA SER A 39 -24.98 0.80 -15.77
C SER A 39 -23.54 0.39 -16.11
N LYS A 40 -22.58 1.34 -16.11
CA LYS A 40 -21.15 1.01 -16.27
C LYS A 40 -20.64 0.17 -15.09
N LYS A 41 -21.00 0.54 -13.86
CA LYS A 41 -20.58 -0.15 -12.64
C LYS A 41 -21.20 -1.55 -12.54
N GLU A 42 -22.49 -1.67 -12.85
CA GLU A 42 -23.22 -2.94 -12.90
C GLU A 42 -22.69 -3.84 -14.01
N GLY A 43 -22.46 -3.31 -15.21
CA GLY A 43 -21.88 -4.08 -16.33
C GLY A 43 -20.47 -4.58 -16.04
N PHE A 44 -19.65 -3.81 -15.31
CA PHE A 44 -18.35 -4.25 -14.85
C PHE A 44 -18.46 -5.36 -13.78
N ASN A 45 -19.30 -5.17 -12.76
CA ASN A 45 -19.53 -6.18 -11.72
C ASN A 45 -20.12 -7.48 -12.27
N LYS A 46 -21.01 -7.37 -13.25
CA LYS A 46 -21.61 -8.52 -13.93
C LYS A 46 -20.54 -9.35 -14.67
N ARG A 47 -19.65 -8.68 -15.42
CA ARG A 47 -18.49 -9.34 -16.04
C ARG A 47 -17.57 -10.00 -15.02
N LEU A 48 -17.30 -9.35 -13.88
CA LEU A 48 -16.49 -9.95 -12.81
C LEU A 48 -17.15 -11.18 -12.16
N ASN A 49 -18.48 -11.19 -12.01
CA ASN A 49 -19.19 -12.26 -11.31
C ASN A 49 -19.59 -13.43 -12.23
N GLU A 50 -19.75 -13.19 -13.53
CA GLU A 50 -20.10 -14.21 -14.53
C GLU A 50 -18.87 -14.95 -15.07
N ASP A 51 -17.67 -14.38 -14.92
CA ASP A 51 -16.42 -15.08 -15.21
C ASP A 51 -16.09 -16.06 -14.06
N ALA A 52 -16.29 -17.35 -14.30
CA ALA A 52 -15.78 -18.42 -13.43
C ALA A 52 -14.26 -18.30 -13.18
N ASP A 53 -13.54 -17.67 -14.13
CA ASP A 53 -12.13 -17.35 -14.02
C ASP A 53 -11.81 -16.29 -12.97
N PHE A 54 -12.75 -15.43 -12.59
CA PHE A 54 -12.50 -14.39 -11.59
C PHE A 54 -12.16 -14.97 -10.21
N LEU A 55 -12.87 -16.02 -9.77
CA LEU A 55 -12.55 -16.69 -8.50
C LEU A 55 -11.19 -17.39 -8.53
N ASN A 56 -10.82 -17.95 -9.69
CA ASN A 56 -9.51 -18.57 -9.91
C ASN A 56 -8.38 -17.53 -9.96
N ILE A 57 -8.60 -16.38 -10.60
CA ILE A 57 -7.65 -15.26 -10.60
C ILE A 57 -7.50 -14.72 -9.19
N LEU A 58 -8.60 -14.55 -8.45
CA LEU A 58 -8.57 -14.06 -7.08
C LEU A 58 -7.81 -15.01 -6.16
N SER A 59 -8.04 -16.32 -6.26
CA SER A 59 -7.35 -17.33 -5.44
C SER A 59 -5.85 -17.36 -5.76
N ARG A 60 -5.47 -17.31 -7.05
CA ARG A 60 -4.08 -17.18 -7.50
C ARG A 60 -3.41 -15.92 -6.94
N LEU A 61 -4.04 -14.76 -7.10
CA LEU A 61 -3.47 -13.48 -6.62
C LEU A 61 -3.35 -13.42 -5.09
N LYS A 62 -4.28 -14.05 -4.35
CA LYS A 62 -4.16 -14.20 -2.89
C LYS A 62 -2.94 -15.03 -2.50
N LYS A 63 -2.72 -16.15 -3.20
CA LYS A 63 -1.55 -17.01 -2.97
C LYS A 63 -0.25 -16.28 -3.34
N GLU A 64 -0.17 -15.67 -4.51
CA GLU A 64 0.99 -14.89 -4.94
C GLU A 64 1.32 -13.76 -3.96
N LYS A 65 0.30 -13.09 -3.41
CA LYS A 65 0.50 -12.09 -2.35
C LYS A 65 1.11 -12.71 -1.09
N GLN A 66 0.60 -13.84 -0.63
CA GLN A 66 1.12 -14.53 0.56
C GLN A 66 2.58 -14.97 0.34
N ASP A 67 2.87 -15.55 -0.82
CA ASP A 67 4.22 -16.00 -1.20
C ASP A 67 5.19 -14.81 -1.25
N LEU A 68 4.75 -13.66 -1.76
CA LEU A 68 5.54 -12.42 -1.75
C LEU A 68 5.80 -11.90 -0.33
N GLU A 69 4.78 -11.89 0.52
CA GLU A 69 4.94 -11.46 1.92
C GLU A 69 5.98 -12.33 2.64
N GLU A 70 5.92 -13.66 2.46
CA GLU A 70 6.90 -14.58 3.03
C GLU A 70 8.30 -14.37 2.45
N LYS A 71 8.40 -14.22 1.12
CA LYS A 71 9.67 -13.91 0.44
C LYS A 71 10.34 -12.67 1.04
N TYR A 72 9.60 -11.60 1.30
CA TYR A 72 10.17 -10.36 1.84
C TYR A 72 10.58 -10.49 3.30
N ILE A 73 9.88 -11.27 4.12
CA ILE A 73 10.35 -11.62 5.47
C ILE A 73 11.71 -12.32 5.40
N GLN A 74 11.83 -13.35 4.56
CA GLN A 74 13.07 -14.13 4.43
C GLN A 74 14.21 -13.30 3.86
N LEU A 75 13.94 -12.46 2.86
CA LEU A 75 14.91 -11.50 2.34
C LEU A 75 15.37 -10.53 3.43
N GLY A 76 14.43 -10.01 4.23
CA GLY A 76 14.70 -9.19 5.40
C GLY A 76 15.68 -9.88 6.36
N LYS A 77 15.38 -11.11 6.78
CA LYS A 77 16.24 -11.90 7.67
C LYS A 77 17.66 -12.04 7.13
N LYS A 78 17.80 -12.43 5.86
CA LYS A 78 19.10 -12.55 5.19
C LYS A 78 19.88 -11.23 5.23
N LEU A 79 19.23 -10.12 4.86
CA LEU A 79 19.85 -8.80 4.84
C LEU A 79 20.24 -8.32 6.26
N GLY A 80 19.41 -8.62 7.27
CA GLY A 80 19.67 -8.30 8.67
C GLY A 80 20.89 -9.02 9.21
N PHE A 81 21.04 -10.30 8.91
CA PHE A 81 22.21 -11.08 9.28
C PHE A 81 23.48 -10.54 8.62
N GLU A 82 23.44 -10.32 7.30
CA GLU A 82 24.59 -9.78 6.56
C GLU A 82 25.01 -8.40 7.07
N TRP A 83 24.04 -7.51 7.30
CA TRP A 83 24.30 -6.20 7.88
C TRP A 83 24.92 -6.29 9.27
N SER A 84 24.40 -7.19 10.13
CA SER A 84 24.87 -7.32 11.52
C SER A 84 26.33 -7.77 11.62
N LYS A 85 26.83 -8.57 10.67
CA LYS A 85 28.23 -8.99 10.61
C LYS A 85 29.20 -7.83 10.34
N ALA A 86 28.74 -6.79 9.64
CA ALA A 86 29.55 -5.63 9.27
C ALA A 86 29.27 -4.40 10.15
N ALA A 87 28.19 -4.42 10.94
CA ALA A 87 27.75 -3.30 11.75
C ALA A 87 28.69 -3.04 12.93
N HIS A 88 28.95 -1.76 13.21
CA HIS A 88 29.61 -1.38 14.45
C HIS A 88 28.67 -1.58 15.65
N TYR A 89 29.25 -1.72 16.85
CA TYR A 89 28.50 -1.89 18.09
C TYR A 89 27.45 -0.80 18.29
N SER A 90 27.80 0.47 18.06
CA SER A 90 26.87 1.60 18.17
C SER A 90 25.67 1.48 17.23
N ASP A 91 25.89 0.94 16.04
CA ASP A 91 24.85 0.77 15.03
C ASP A 91 23.95 -0.41 15.39
N LEU A 92 24.52 -1.51 15.91
CA LEU A 92 23.74 -2.62 16.45
C LEU A 92 22.80 -2.16 17.57
N ILE A 93 23.31 -1.40 18.55
CA ILE A 93 22.49 -0.87 19.65
C ILE A 93 21.40 0.07 19.12
N TYR A 94 21.71 0.89 18.12
CA TYR A 94 20.73 1.75 17.46
C TYR A 94 19.64 0.93 16.77
N ALA A 95 20.06 -0.04 15.94
CA ALA A 95 19.18 -0.97 15.25
C ALA A 95 18.26 -1.72 16.22
N LEU A 96 18.73 -2.10 17.41
CA LEU A 96 17.96 -2.77 18.45
C LEU A 96 16.86 -1.89 19.08
N LYS A 97 17.01 -0.56 19.07
CA LYS A 97 15.99 0.37 19.60
C LYS A 97 14.95 0.80 18.57
N LEU A 98 15.20 0.54 17.28
CA LEU A 98 14.28 0.91 16.20
C LEU A 98 12.94 0.19 16.29
N ASN A 99 11.88 0.97 16.10
CA ASN A 99 10.51 0.47 15.99
C ASN A 99 10.19 0.19 14.52
N PRO A 100 9.98 -1.08 14.12
CA PRO A 100 9.70 -1.43 12.74
C PRO A 100 8.40 -0.82 12.21
N LYS A 101 7.49 -0.36 13.08
CA LYS A 101 6.19 0.25 12.69
C LYS A 101 6.31 1.67 12.15
N LYS A 102 7.48 2.29 12.24
CA LYS A 102 7.75 3.59 11.61
C LYS A 102 8.34 3.35 10.22
N ASP A 103 8.13 4.31 9.31
CA ASP A 103 8.77 4.31 8.01
C ASP A 103 10.29 4.48 8.18
N LEU A 104 11.00 3.35 8.22
CA LEU A 104 12.45 3.35 8.41
C LEU A 104 13.21 3.86 7.18
N THR A 105 12.53 4.07 6.05
CA THR A 105 13.16 4.69 4.88
C THR A 105 13.46 6.18 5.08
N LYS A 106 12.89 6.78 6.14
CA LYS A 106 13.13 8.15 6.58
C LYS A 106 14.03 8.23 7.80
N ASP A 107 14.55 7.09 8.26
CA ASP A 107 15.44 7.04 9.40
C ASP A 107 16.78 7.74 9.08
N GLU A 108 17.32 8.50 10.02
CA GLU A 108 18.55 9.29 9.80
C GLU A 108 19.78 8.42 9.53
N ARG A 109 19.84 7.20 10.11
CA ARG A 109 21.02 6.33 9.98
C ARG A 109 20.80 5.21 8.99
N LEU A 110 19.64 4.55 9.06
CA LEU A 110 19.32 3.38 8.24
C LEU A 110 18.44 3.70 7.04
N GLY A 111 17.95 4.94 6.90
CA GLY A 111 17.08 5.33 5.80
C GLY A 111 17.72 5.11 4.44
N SER A 112 18.98 5.54 4.27
CA SER A 112 19.74 5.33 3.03
C SER A 112 19.90 3.84 2.71
N TYR A 113 20.21 3.03 3.71
CA TYR A 113 20.34 1.57 3.57
C TYR A 113 19.05 0.92 3.06
N PHE A 114 17.91 1.22 3.69
CA PHE A 114 16.63 0.67 3.26
C PHE A 114 16.17 1.22 1.90
N ASN A 115 16.41 2.50 1.60
CA ASN A 115 16.11 3.08 0.29
C ASN A 115 16.91 2.40 -0.83
N GLU A 116 18.18 2.09 -0.60
CA GLU A 116 18.99 1.35 -1.58
C GLU A 116 18.40 -0.04 -1.86
N ILE A 117 18.04 -0.79 -0.81
CA ILE A 117 17.42 -2.11 -0.97
C ILE A 117 16.10 -2.01 -1.75
N ILE A 118 15.23 -1.07 -1.37
CA ILE A 118 13.91 -0.89 -1.99
C ILE A 118 14.05 -0.45 -3.44
N SER A 119 14.99 0.43 -3.76
CA SER A 119 15.20 0.93 -5.12
C SER A 119 15.70 -0.14 -6.10
N LYS A 120 16.38 -1.18 -5.61
CA LYS A 120 16.86 -2.32 -6.41
C LYS A 120 15.76 -3.34 -6.72
N ASP A 121 14.66 -3.34 -5.97
CA ASP A 121 13.51 -4.23 -6.21
C ASP A 121 12.37 -3.45 -6.90
N PRO A 122 12.06 -3.75 -8.19
CA PRO A 122 11.03 -3.03 -8.93
C PRO A 122 9.63 -3.11 -8.28
N TYR A 123 9.32 -4.23 -7.63
CA TYR A 123 8.03 -4.42 -6.97
C TYR A 123 7.93 -3.56 -5.72
N LEU A 124 8.95 -3.57 -4.86
CA LEU A 124 8.96 -2.71 -3.66
C LEU A 124 8.97 -1.23 -4.03
N LYS A 125 9.72 -0.86 -5.08
CA LYS A 125 9.74 0.51 -5.62
C LYS A 125 8.36 0.96 -6.10
N ALA A 126 7.65 0.12 -6.86
CA ALA A 126 6.30 0.42 -7.30
C ALA A 126 5.31 0.48 -6.13
N LYS A 127 5.43 -0.45 -5.17
CA LYS A 127 4.55 -0.53 -4.01
C LYS A 127 4.68 0.69 -3.09
N LYS A 128 5.89 1.22 -2.93
CA LYS A 128 6.15 2.47 -2.19
C LYS A 128 5.38 3.68 -2.73
N ILE A 129 5.07 3.68 -4.03
CA ILE A 129 4.33 4.77 -4.71
C ILE A 129 2.81 4.58 -4.54
N ILE A 130 2.34 3.33 -4.57
CA ILE A 130 0.91 3.00 -4.68
C ILE A 130 0.24 2.83 -3.31
N ASP A 131 0.96 2.38 -2.28
CA ASP A 131 0.39 2.00 -0.99
C ASP A 131 1.09 2.70 0.17
N GLU A 132 0.42 3.72 0.75
CA GLU A 132 0.92 4.44 1.93
C GLU A 132 1.15 3.53 3.14
N LYS A 133 0.43 2.39 3.23
CA LYS A 133 0.56 1.45 4.35
C LYS A 133 1.75 0.50 4.22
N ASN A 134 2.40 0.44 3.05
CA ASN A 134 3.71 -0.20 2.83
C ASN A 134 3.89 -1.59 3.48
N ASN A 135 2.88 -2.47 3.42
CA ASN A 135 2.85 -3.72 4.20
C ASN A 135 4.08 -4.61 3.94
N ASP A 136 4.50 -4.75 2.68
CA ASP A 136 5.60 -5.67 2.33
C ASP A 136 6.97 -5.09 2.67
N ILE A 137 7.13 -3.77 2.60
CA ILE A 137 8.33 -3.08 3.09
C ILE A 137 8.42 -3.27 4.61
N PHE A 138 7.29 -3.20 5.32
CA PHE A 138 7.22 -3.52 6.74
C PHE A 138 7.56 -4.99 7.01
N LYS A 139 7.12 -5.95 6.18
CA LYS A 139 7.52 -7.36 6.29
C LYS A 139 9.04 -7.54 6.13
N LEU A 140 9.65 -6.88 5.15
CA LEU A 140 11.09 -6.88 4.96
C LEU A 140 11.83 -6.32 6.17
N ILE A 141 11.42 -5.14 6.64
CA ILE A 141 12.01 -4.49 7.82
C ILE A 141 11.85 -5.36 9.07
N SER A 142 10.69 -6.00 9.24
CA SER A 142 10.43 -6.87 10.38
C SER A 142 11.34 -8.09 10.38
N GLY A 143 11.49 -8.77 9.24
CA GLY A 143 12.42 -9.89 9.11
C GLY A 143 13.88 -9.47 9.32
N TRP A 144 14.27 -8.30 8.81
CA TRP A 144 15.58 -7.71 9.04
C TRP A 144 15.84 -7.49 10.54
N LYS A 145 14.88 -6.85 11.21
CA LYS A 145 14.94 -6.53 12.64
C LYS A 145 15.00 -7.78 13.53
N GLU A 146 14.22 -8.80 13.19
CA GLU A 146 14.25 -10.10 13.85
C GLU A 146 15.65 -10.70 13.79
N SER A 147 16.26 -10.74 12.60
CA SER A 147 17.61 -11.28 12.44
C SER A 147 18.69 -10.47 13.15
N VAL A 148 18.59 -9.14 13.21
CA VAL A 148 19.52 -8.31 14.00
C VAL A 148 19.40 -8.63 15.49
N ASN A 149 18.17 -8.82 15.99
CA ASN A 149 17.95 -9.22 17.38
C ASN A 149 18.54 -10.60 17.66
N ASP A 150 18.30 -11.58 16.80
CA ASP A 150 18.83 -12.93 16.95
C ASP A 150 20.36 -12.92 16.96
N PHE A 151 20.98 -12.16 16.04
CA PHE A 151 22.43 -11.98 16.03
C PHE A 151 22.93 -11.42 17.36
N TRP A 152 22.31 -10.35 17.87
CA TRP A 152 22.69 -9.73 19.13
C TRP A 152 22.58 -10.69 20.32
N GLN A 153 21.49 -11.46 20.43
CA GLN A 153 21.31 -12.42 21.51
C GLN A 153 22.43 -13.47 21.56
N ASN A 154 23.04 -13.80 20.43
CA ASN A 154 24.10 -14.81 20.34
C ASN A 154 25.51 -14.27 20.68
N ILE A 155 25.69 -12.95 20.69
CA ILE A 155 27.01 -12.32 20.90
C ILE A 155 27.09 -11.44 22.15
N LYS A 156 25.95 -10.95 22.68
CA LYS A 156 25.92 -9.97 23.77
C LYS A 156 26.66 -10.41 25.03
N ASP A 157 26.66 -11.71 25.35
CA ASP A 157 27.28 -12.25 26.57
C ASP A 157 28.80 -12.50 26.39
N LYS A 158 29.32 -12.28 25.18
CA LYS A 158 30.74 -12.47 24.81
C LYS A 158 31.49 -11.14 24.63
N LEU A 159 30.78 -10.01 24.75
CA LEU A 159 31.31 -8.65 24.61
C LEU A 159 31.56 -8.06 26.00
#